data_AF-A0A8S3GGI3-F1
#
_entry.id   AF-A0A8S3GGI3-F1
#
_cell.length_a   1.000
_cell.length_b   1.000
_cell.length_c   1.000
_cell.angle_alpha   90.00
_cell.angle_beta   90.00
_cell.angle_gamma   90.00
#
_symmetry.space_group_name_H-M   'P 1'
#
loop_
_entity.id
_entity.type
_entity.pdbx_description
1 polymer ?
#
loop_
_entity_poly.entity_id
_entity_poly.type
_entity_poly.pdbx_seq_one_letter_code
_entity_poly.pdbx_strand_id
1 'polypeptide(L)' 'REIKILENLRGGPNVITLLDIVKDPVSRTPALIFEYVNNIDFKQLYPTLSDYDIRFYMYELLKVCVD' A
#
# COMPACT_ATOMS: atom_id res chain seq x y z
N ARG A 1 -10.34 6.73 -11.82
CA ARG A 1 -10.71 5.36 -11.38
C ARG A 1 -9.89 4.95 -10.17
N GLU A 2 -8.57 5.04 -10.23
CA GLU A 2 -7.65 4.69 -9.14
C GLU A 2 -7.90 5.47 -7.84
N ILE A 3 -8.02 6.81 -7.90
CA ILE A 3 -8.38 7.65 -6.75
C ILE A 3 -9.67 7.18 -6.06
N LYS A 4 -10.70 6.85 -6.86
CA LYS A 4 -12.01 6.42 -6.32
C LYS A 4 -11.91 5.06 -5.60
N ILE A 5 -11.04 4.18 -6.08
CA ILE A 5 -10.77 2.89 -5.43
C ILE A 5 -10.02 3.13 -4.11
N LEU A 6 -9.00 3.99 -4.11
CA LEU A 6 -8.25 4.34 -2.89
C LEU A 6 -9.12 5.05 -1.85
N GLU A 7 -10.04 5.91 -2.27
CA GLU A 7 -11.04 6.52 -1.38
C GLU A 7 -11.98 5.47 -0.77
N ASN A 8 -12.44 4.51 -1.57
CA ASN A 8 -13.36 3.47 -1.10
C ASN A 8 -12.68 2.45 -0.17
N LEU A 9 -11.39 2.17 -0.38
CA LEU A 9 -10.60 1.26 0.45
C LEU A 9 -9.95 1.97 1.66
N ARG A 10 -10.20 3.27 1.84
CA ARG A 10 -9.65 4.05 2.94
C ARG A 10 -10.17 3.52 4.27
N GLY A 11 -9.25 3.16 5.16
CA GLY A 11 -9.58 2.58 6.47
C GLY A 11 -9.74 1.05 6.46
N GLY A 12 -9.54 0.39 5.31
CA GLY A 12 -9.42 -1.06 5.23
C GLY A 12 -8.10 -1.54 5.87
N PRO A 13 -8.08 -2.75 6.47
CA PRO A 13 -6.87 -3.31 7.05
C PRO A 13 -5.81 -3.52 5.97
N ASN A 14 -4.56 -3.15 6.26
CA ASN A 14 -3.39 -3.35 5.39
C ASN A 14 -3.48 -2.72 3.98
N VAL A 15 -4.32 -1.70 3.78
CA VAL A 15 -4.39 -0.90 2.55
C VAL A 15 -3.66 0.43 2.75
N ILE A 16 -2.85 0.85 1.78
CA ILE A 16 -2.13 2.12 1.84
C ILE A 16 -3.10 3.31 1.86
N THR A 17 -2.92 4.19 2.84
CA THR A 17 -3.79 5.34 3.05
C THR A 17 -3.40 6.47 2.12
N LEU A 18 -4.34 6.87 1.25
CA LEU A 18 -4.23 8.10 0.48
C LEU A 18 -4.44 9.31 1.42
N LEU A 19 -3.40 10.12 1.58
CA LEU A 19 -3.42 11.31 2.43
C LEU A 19 -3.93 12.53 1.67
N ASP A 20 -3.40 12.79 0.48
CA ASP A 20 -3.75 13.96 -0.32
C ASP A 20 -3.49 13.74 -1.82
N ILE A 21 -4.11 14.58 -2.64
CA ILE A 21 -3.97 14.59 -4.10
C ILE A 21 -3.57 16.00 -4.51
N VAL A 22 -2.31 16.16 -4.90
CA VAL A 22 -1.77 17.44 -5.32
C VAL A 22 -1.61 17.49 -6.83
N LYS A 23 -1.65 18.69 -7.39
CA LYS A 23 -1.35 18.92 -8.81
C LYS A 23 -0.19 19.88 -8.89
N ASP A 24 0.86 19.49 -9.62
CA ASP A 24 1.98 20.38 -9.85
C ASP A 24 1.49 21.62 -10.64
N PRO A 25 1.68 22.85 -10.12
CA PRO A 25 1.15 24.06 -10.75
C PRO A 25 1.74 24.33 -12.15
N VAL A 26 2.94 23.82 -12.44
CA VAL A 26 3.64 24.08 -13.71
C VAL A 26 3.30 23.03 -14.76
N SER A 27 3.55 21.76 -14.45
CA SER A 27 3.31 20.66 -15.40
C SER A 27 1.85 20.19 -15.45
N ARG A 28 1.02 20.61 -14.48
CA ARG A 28 -0.36 20.12 -14.29
C ARG A 28 -0.43 18.60 -14.06
N THR A 29 0.69 17.98 -13.70
CA THR A 29 0.75 16.54 -13.43
C THR A 29 0.11 16.26 -12.06
N PRO A 30 -0.87 15.35 -11.98
CA PRO A 30 -1.42 14.91 -10.69
C PRO A 30 -0.43 14.01 -9.96
N ALA A 31 -0.22 14.24 -8.66
CA ALA A 31 0.56 13.40 -7.78
C ALA A 31 -0.29 12.96 -6.58
N LEU A 32 -0.08 11.72 -6.14
CA LEU A 32 -0.77 11.10 -5.03
C LEU A 32 0.17 11.04 -3.83
N ILE A 33 -0.27 11.53 -2.68
CA ILE A 33 0.48 11.51 -1.43
C ILE A 33 -0.07 10.41 -0.56
N PHE A 34 0.81 9.49 -0.15
CA PHE A 34 0.49 8.33 0.68
C PHE A 34 1.21 8.40 2.02
N GLU A 35 0.79 7.58 2.97
CA GLU A 35 1.56 7.34 4.19
C GLU A 35 2.95 6.77 3.86
N TYR A 36 3.93 7.12 4.70
CA TYR A 36 5.28 6.59 4.53
C TYR A 36 5.35 5.17 5.09
N VAL A 37 5.64 4.20 4.22
CA VAL A 37 5.92 2.82 4.59
C VAL A 37 7.38 2.51 4.28
N ASN A 38 8.10 1.97 5.25
CA ASN A 38 9.48 1.54 5.03
C ASN A 38 9.48 0.26 4.18
N ASN A 39 9.74 0.43 2.88
CA ASN A 39 9.75 -0.67 1.92
C ASN A 39 11.17 -1.20 1.71
N ILE A 40 11.37 -2.50 1.92
CA ILE A 40 12.58 -3.22 1.53
C ILE A 40 12.28 -3.95 0.23
N ASP A 41 13.19 -3.89 -0.74
CA ASP A 41 12.99 -4.58 -2.02
C ASP A 41 12.71 -6.07 -1.79
N PHE A 42 11.67 -6.59 -2.45
CA PHE A 42 11.18 -7.94 -2.22
C PHE A 42 12.26 -9.01 -2.48
N LYS A 43 13.21 -8.74 -3.39
CA LYS A 43 14.33 -9.63 -3.69
C LYS A 43 15.30 -9.76 -2.52
N GLN A 44 15.42 -8.72 -1.70
CA GLN A 44 16.23 -8.74 -0.48
C GLN A 44 15.44 -9.28 0.71
N LEU A 45 14.15 -8.98 0.77
CA LEU A 45 13.29 -9.39 1.88
C LEU A 45 13.01 -10.89 1.87
N TYR A 46 12.59 -11.48 0.74
CA TYR A 46 12.16 -12.88 0.69
C TYR A 46 13.19 -13.90 1.20
N PRO A 47 14.51 -13.79 0.89
CA PRO A 47 15.50 -14.70 1.45
C PRO A 47 15.69 -14.59 2.97
N THR A 48 15.27 -13.47 3.59
CA THR A 48 15.41 -13.23 5.03
C THR A 48 14.19 -13.68 5.84
N LEU A 49 13.07 -13.97 5.17
CA LEU A 49 11.83 -14.38 5.83
C LEU A 49 11.91 -15.83 6.29
N SER A 50 11.46 -16.09 7.51
CA SER A 50 11.23 -17.46 7.98
C SER A 50 9.92 -18.01 7.42
N ASP A 51 9.74 -19.33 7.48
CA ASP A 51 8.47 -19.98 7.10
C ASP A 51 7.27 -19.42 7.88
N TYR A 52 7.46 -19.02 9.14
CA TYR A 52 6.41 -18.38 9.93
C TYR A 52 6.05 -16.99 9.39
N ASP A 53 7.06 -16.18 9.06
CA ASP A 53 6.85 -14.84 8.52
C ASP A 53 6.11 -14.88 7.19
N ILE A 54 6.44 -15.85 6.33
CA ILE A 54 5.76 -16.04 5.04
C ILE A 54 4.26 -16.32 5.26
N ARG A 55 3.92 -17.22 6.19
CA ARG A 55 2.51 -17.52 6.52
C ARG A 55 1.80 -16.31 7.12
N PHE A 56 2.48 -15.55 7.97
CA PHE A 56 1.95 -14.34 8.57
C PHE A 56 1.63 -13.29 7.51
N TYR A 57 2.57 -12.97 6.63
CA TYR A 57 2.33 -12.01 5.54
C TYR A 57 1.26 -12.48 4.56
N MET A 58 1.18 -13.77 4.25
CA MET A 58 0.08 -14.33 3.45
C MET A 58 -1.28 -14.14 4.12
N TYR A 59 -1.36 -14.34 5.44
CA TYR A 59 -2.60 -14.12 6.19
C TYR A 59 -3.00 -12.64 6.22
N GLU A 60 -2.03 -11.73 6.43
CA GLU A 60 -2.28 -10.29 6.39
C GLU A 60 -2.71 -9.80 5.01
N LEU A 61 -2.21 -10.41 3.92
CA LEU A 61 -2.69 -10.16 2.55
C LEU A 61 -4.12 -10.67 2.34
N LEU A 62 -4.47 -11.84 2.90
CA LEU A 62 -5.81 -12.38 2.78
C LEU A 62 -6.84 -11.55 3.56
N LYS A 63 -6.47 -10.97 4.70
CA LYS A 63 -7.35 -10.05 5.47
C LYS A 63 -7.81 -8.86 4.64
N VAL A 64 -6.94 -8.28 3.80
CA VAL A 64 -7.28 -7.17 2.89
C VAL A 64 -8.46 -7.51 1.99
N CYS A 65 -8.61 -8.78 1.60
CA CYS A 65 -9.63 -9.22 0.66
C CYS A 65 -10.94 -9.67 1.33
N VAL A 66 -10.90 -9.94 2.63
CA VAL A 66 -12.01 -10.62 3.36
C VAL A 66 -12.80 -9.65 4.23
N ASP A 67 -12.15 -8.60 4.74
CA ASP A 67 -12.77 -7.52 5.54
C ASP A 67 -12.98 -6.25 4.70
#